data_AF-A0A935ZVR4-F1
#
_entry.id   AF-A0A935ZVR4-F1
#
_cell.length_a   1.000
_cell.length_b   1.000
_cell.length_c   1.000
_cell.angle_alpha   90.00
_cell.angle_beta   90.00
_cell.angle_gamma   90.00
#
_symmetry.space_group_name_H-M   'P 1'
#
loop_
_entity.id
_entity.type
_entity.pdbx_description
1 polymer ?
#
loop_
_entity_poly.entity_id
_entity_poly.type
_entity_poly.pdbx_seq_one_letter_code
_entity_poly.pdbx_strand_id
1 'polypeptide(L)'
;MNYFYFKTIILLLLFNCCRNNEKPNINVVNIIKEAEILTFNDLNNRQREDLKYCCTYHINGTLWNAAAMIPFKKEDAYFVKSKIDNNLLADLIESEDFSKTELLQIDNFHGTRFLYGKYMCRWIFTDSLNEIIGETDKFDGHRILSINRSSNIDDIVVGPLVKKPKKMYIKIFESKNYPGLNPEFEIK
;
A
#
# COMPACT_ATOMS: atom_id res chain seq x y z
N MET A 1 -18.19 64.18 -32.03
CA MET A 1 -16.84 63.88 -31.51
C MET A 1 -16.99 63.09 -30.22
N ASN A 2 -16.10 62.10 -30.02
CA ASN A 2 -15.88 61.28 -28.81
C ASN A 2 -16.56 59.90 -28.79
N TYR A 3 -16.06 59.00 -29.63
CA TYR A 3 -16.14 57.54 -29.46
C TYR A 3 -14.75 57.01 -29.13
N PHE A 4 -14.33 57.09 -27.87
CA PHE A 4 -13.09 56.46 -27.41
C PHE A 4 -13.23 56.29 -25.90
N TYR A 5 -13.45 55.06 -25.44
CA TYR A 5 -13.09 54.52 -24.11
C TYR A 5 -13.90 53.22 -23.88
N PHE A 6 -13.62 52.16 -24.64
CA PHE A 6 -14.18 50.83 -24.35
C PHE A 6 -13.29 49.70 -24.89
N LYS A 7 -11.97 49.76 -24.67
CA LYS A 7 -11.05 48.69 -25.08
C LYS A 7 -9.83 48.54 -24.18
N THR A 8 -10.02 48.42 -22.86
CA THR A 8 -8.88 48.10 -21.98
C THR A 8 -9.25 47.32 -20.71
N ILE A 9 -10.22 46.40 -20.76
CA ILE A 9 -10.45 45.43 -19.65
C ILE A 9 -10.85 44.06 -20.22
N ILE A 10 -10.13 43.53 -21.20
CA ILE A 10 -10.21 42.11 -21.60
C ILE A 10 -8.81 41.67 -22.04
N LEU A 11 -7.82 41.70 -21.14
CA LEU A 11 -6.51 41.08 -21.40
C LEU A 11 -5.79 40.66 -20.11
N LEU A 12 -6.55 40.23 -19.09
CA LEU A 12 -6.00 39.69 -17.84
C LEU A 12 -6.56 38.30 -17.48
N LEU A 13 -7.32 37.67 -18.37
CA LEU A 13 -7.92 36.33 -18.16
C LEU A 13 -7.25 35.20 -18.97
N LEU A 14 -6.15 35.47 -19.69
CA LEU A 14 -5.48 34.45 -20.53
C LEU A 14 -4.12 33.95 -19.99
N PHE A 15 -3.70 34.39 -18.79
CA PHE A 15 -2.42 33.95 -18.20
C PHE A 15 -2.54 32.87 -17.10
N ASN A 16 -3.67 32.18 -17.01
CA ASN A 16 -3.84 31.08 -16.05
C ASN A 16 -3.96 29.68 -16.67
N CYS A 17 -3.85 29.54 -17.99
CA CYS A 17 -3.73 28.23 -18.62
C CYS A 17 -2.25 27.87 -18.73
N CYS A 18 -1.86 26.73 -18.16
CA CYS A 18 -0.51 26.17 -18.11
C CYS A 18 0.37 26.61 -16.93
N ARG A 19 -0.16 26.61 -15.70
CA ARG A 19 0.67 26.11 -14.60
C ARG A 19 0.78 24.60 -14.79
N ASN A 20 1.88 24.15 -15.41
CA ASN A 20 2.36 22.81 -15.20
C ASN A 20 2.69 22.72 -13.70
N ASN A 21 1.69 22.34 -12.90
CA ASN A 21 1.91 21.98 -11.50
C ASN A 21 2.67 20.66 -11.55
N GLU A 22 3.97 20.71 -11.84
CA GLU A 22 4.86 19.60 -11.58
C GLU A 22 4.68 19.23 -10.10
N LYS A 23 4.12 18.04 -9.86
CA LYS A 23 3.92 17.58 -8.50
C LYS A 23 5.28 17.49 -7.81
N PRO A 24 5.37 17.87 -6.52
CA PRO A 24 6.62 17.80 -5.78
C PRO A 24 7.15 16.38 -5.79
N ASN A 25 8.48 16.24 -5.90
CA ASN A 25 9.17 14.96 -5.86
C ASN A 25 8.78 14.19 -4.58
N ILE A 26 8.22 12.99 -4.73
CA ILE A 26 7.77 12.17 -3.62
C ILE A 26 8.95 11.43 -3.00
N ASN A 27 9.15 11.60 -1.68
CA ASN A 27 10.17 10.85 -0.96
C ASN A 27 9.64 9.46 -0.60
N VAL A 28 9.79 8.51 -1.53
CA VAL A 28 9.28 7.12 -1.41
C VAL A 28 9.87 6.38 -0.21
N VAL A 29 11.11 6.69 0.18
CA VAL A 29 11.80 6.09 1.34
C VAL A 29 11.08 6.42 2.65
N ASN A 30 10.32 7.52 2.69
CA ASN A 30 9.59 7.94 3.87
C ASN A 30 8.16 7.38 3.94
N ILE A 31 7.72 6.53 3.01
CA ILE A 31 6.36 5.96 3.07
C ILE A 31 6.26 4.88 4.15
N ILE A 32 7.21 3.95 4.20
CA ILE A 32 7.31 2.96 5.27
C ILE A 32 8.23 3.55 6.34
N LYS A 33 7.67 3.99 7.47
CA LYS A 33 8.43 4.67 8.53
C LYS A 33 9.17 3.69 9.42
N GLU A 34 8.48 2.62 9.78
CA GLU A 34 8.93 1.60 10.72
C GLU A 34 8.33 0.26 10.33
N ALA A 35 9.07 -0.82 10.55
CA ALA A 35 8.59 -2.18 10.44
C ALA A 35 9.30 -3.07 11.47
N GLU A 36 8.55 -3.95 12.12
CA GLU A 36 9.04 -4.93 13.10
C GLU A 36 8.48 -6.32 12.80
N ILE A 37 9.30 -7.34 13.03
CA ILE A 37 8.87 -8.74 12.89
C ILE A 37 8.13 -9.16 14.16
N LEU A 38 6.95 -9.74 13.97
CA LEU A 38 6.15 -10.36 15.01
C LEU A 38 6.08 -11.87 14.81
N THR A 39 5.82 -12.57 15.90
CA THR A 39 5.43 -13.99 15.94
C THR A 39 3.94 -14.12 16.23
N PHE A 40 3.39 -15.33 16.10
CA PHE A 40 1.98 -15.59 16.43
C PHE A 40 1.60 -15.17 17.86
N ASN A 41 2.55 -15.27 18.80
CA ASN A 41 2.33 -14.91 20.20
C ASN A 41 2.27 -13.40 20.45
N ASP A 42 2.73 -12.58 19.51
CA ASP A 42 2.67 -11.12 19.60
C ASP A 42 1.32 -10.58 19.08
N LEU A 43 0.54 -11.40 18.38
CA LEU A 43 -0.77 -11.02 17.85
C LEU A 43 -1.82 -10.93 18.97
N ASN A 44 -2.76 -10.01 18.83
CA ASN A 44 -3.92 -9.90 19.72
C ASN A 44 -4.98 -10.99 19.40
N ASN A 45 -5.97 -11.14 20.28
CA ASN A 45 -7.00 -12.19 20.15
C ASN A 45 -7.76 -12.12 18.81
N ARG A 46 -8.17 -10.93 18.37
CA ARG A 46 -8.88 -10.75 17.10
C ARG A 46 -8.02 -11.18 15.91
N GLN A 47 -6.76 -10.77 15.87
CA GLN A 47 -5.82 -11.16 14.81
C GLN A 47 -5.59 -12.68 14.78
N ARG A 48 -5.55 -13.35 15.94
CA ARG A 48 -5.44 -14.81 16.02
C ARG A 48 -6.72 -15.52 15.57
N GLU A 49 -7.89 -14.96 15.88
CA GLU A 49 -9.19 -15.46 15.43
C GLU A 49 -9.34 -15.38 13.91
N ASP A 50 -8.86 -14.30 13.29
CA ASP A 50 -8.83 -14.15 11.81
C ASP A 50 -7.96 -15.21 11.12
N LEU A 51 -7.08 -15.89 11.87
CA LEU A 51 -6.23 -16.99 11.43
C LEU A 51 -6.81 -18.38 11.80
N LYS A 52 -8.06 -18.47 12.28
CA LYS A 52 -8.67 -19.76 12.69
C LYS A 52 -8.70 -20.79 11.56
N TYR A 53 -8.99 -20.36 10.33
CA TYR A 53 -9.14 -21.22 9.16
C TYR A 53 -8.03 -21.04 8.10
N CYS A 54 -6.84 -20.58 8.51
CA CYS A 54 -5.63 -20.61 7.69
C CYS A 54 -4.87 -21.96 7.88
N CYS A 55 -3.70 -22.27 7.31
CA CYS A 55 -2.73 -21.44 6.59
C CYS A 55 -2.13 -22.21 5.42
N THR A 56 -2.22 -21.63 4.23
CA THR A 56 -1.56 -22.13 3.03
C THR A 56 -0.85 -20.99 2.32
N TYR A 57 0.25 -21.28 1.64
CA TYR A 57 0.97 -20.31 0.82
C TYR A 57 1.15 -20.84 -0.59
N HIS A 58 1.41 -19.90 -1.50
CA HIS A 58 1.64 -20.12 -2.91
C HIS A 58 3.10 -19.80 -3.25
N ILE A 59 3.76 -20.68 -3.99
CA ILE A 59 5.13 -20.44 -4.46
C ILE A 59 5.09 -19.44 -5.62
N ASN A 60 5.84 -18.35 -5.49
CA ASN A 60 5.94 -17.35 -6.55
C ASN A 60 6.39 -17.98 -7.89
N GLY A 61 5.77 -17.54 -8.99
CA GLY A 61 6.02 -18.08 -10.33
C GLY A 61 5.23 -19.34 -10.69
N THR A 62 4.41 -19.88 -9.79
CA THR A 62 3.51 -21.00 -10.09
C THR A 62 2.07 -20.53 -10.35
N LEU A 63 1.22 -21.38 -10.93
CA LEU A 63 -0.19 -21.03 -11.15
C LEU A 63 -0.95 -21.00 -9.82
N TRP A 64 -1.79 -19.98 -9.62
CA TRP A 64 -2.69 -19.88 -8.46
C TRP A 64 -3.82 -20.92 -8.55
N ASN A 65 -3.53 -22.16 -8.12
CA ASN A 65 -4.50 -23.25 -8.02
C ASN A 65 -4.38 -23.98 -6.67
N ALA A 66 -5.47 -24.59 -6.23
CA ALA A 66 -5.54 -25.24 -4.91
C ALA A 66 -4.53 -26.38 -4.73
N ALA A 67 -4.14 -27.06 -5.81
CA ALA A 67 -3.18 -28.17 -5.76
C ALA A 67 -1.73 -27.70 -5.53
N ALA A 68 -1.41 -26.44 -5.87
CA ALA A 68 -0.10 -25.84 -5.68
C ALA A 68 0.07 -25.13 -4.33
N MET A 69 -0.97 -25.10 -3.50
CA MET A 69 -0.93 -24.46 -2.19
C MET A 69 -0.28 -25.37 -1.16
N ILE A 70 0.70 -24.85 -0.42
CA ILE A 70 1.46 -25.62 0.57
C ILE A 70 0.96 -25.24 1.97
N PRO A 71 0.50 -26.21 2.79
CA PRO A 71 0.03 -25.93 4.14
C PRO A 71 1.19 -25.66 5.11
N PHE A 72 0.93 -24.83 6.12
CA PHE A 72 1.85 -24.58 7.23
C PHE A 72 1.09 -24.24 8.51
N LYS A 73 1.76 -24.33 9.66
CA LYS A 73 1.17 -23.96 10.95
C LYS A 73 1.29 -22.46 11.17
N LYS A 74 0.19 -21.83 11.59
CA LYS A 74 0.16 -20.39 11.87
C LYS A 74 1.05 -20.01 13.06
N GLU A 75 1.24 -20.93 13.99
CA GLU A 75 2.09 -20.76 15.17
C GLU A 75 3.58 -20.65 14.81
N ASP A 76 3.99 -21.22 13.67
CA ASP A 76 5.36 -21.16 13.15
C ASP A 76 5.57 -19.95 12.20
N ALA A 77 4.52 -19.16 11.96
CA ALA A 77 4.52 -18.07 11.01
C ALA A 77 5.08 -16.77 11.59
N TYR A 78 5.61 -15.93 10.71
CA TYR A 78 5.99 -14.56 11.00
C TYR A 78 4.92 -13.59 10.51
N PHE A 79 4.91 -12.40 11.10
CA PHE A 79 4.08 -11.29 10.69
C PHE A 79 4.94 -10.03 10.69
N VAL A 80 4.52 -9.00 9.98
CA VAL A 80 5.21 -7.72 9.99
C VAL A 80 4.22 -6.65 10.42
N LYS A 81 4.56 -5.95 11.50
CA LYS A 81 3.84 -4.75 11.93
C LYS A 81 4.59 -3.54 11.41
N SER A 82 3.88 -2.64 10.73
CA SER A 82 4.47 -1.50 10.04
C SER A 82 3.72 -0.21 10.34
N LYS A 83 4.43 0.91 10.30
CA LYS A 83 3.85 2.26 10.26
C LYS A 83 3.99 2.85 8.87
N ILE A 84 2.86 3.15 8.25
CA ILE A 84 2.78 3.66 6.88
C ILE A 84 2.28 5.10 6.89
N ASP A 85 2.98 5.98 6.19
CA ASP A 85 2.47 7.33 5.88
C ASP A 85 1.39 7.23 4.81
N ASN A 86 0.14 7.22 5.24
CA ASN A 86 -1.00 6.96 4.37
C ASN A 86 -1.18 8.08 3.32
N ASN A 87 -0.77 9.31 3.64
CA ASN A 87 -0.88 10.45 2.73
C ASN A 87 0.14 10.35 1.62
N LEU A 88 1.39 10.05 1.96
CA LEU A 88 2.43 9.83 0.95
C LEU A 88 2.12 8.59 0.10
N LEU A 89 1.63 7.51 0.71
CA LEU A 89 1.23 6.33 -0.07
C LEU A 89 0.06 6.64 -1.01
N ALA A 90 -0.94 7.42 -0.57
CA ALA A 90 -2.06 7.80 -1.42
C ALA A 90 -1.63 8.76 -2.56
N ASP A 91 -0.70 9.69 -2.30
CA ASP A 91 -0.07 10.49 -3.36
C ASP A 91 0.65 9.62 -4.39
N LEU A 92 1.29 8.55 -3.92
CA LEU A 92 2.00 7.61 -4.77
C LEU A 92 1.05 6.79 -5.65
N ILE A 93 -0.02 6.25 -5.06
CA ILE A 93 -0.99 5.36 -5.72
C ILE A 93 -1.95 6.10 -6.65
N GLU A 94 -2.21 7.40 -6.41
CA GLU A 94 -3.19 8.16 -7.17
C GLU A 94 -3.08 7.92 -8.69
N SER A 95 -4.20 7.52 -9.30
CA SER A 95 -4.32 7.21 -10.72
C SER A 95 -5.42 8.06 -11.37
N GLU A 96 -5.72 7.76 -12.65
CA GLU A 96 -6.87 8.35 -13.34
C GLU A 96 -8.19 7.79 -12.80
N ASP A 97 -8.19 6.52 -12.37
CA ASP A 97 -9.36 5.82 -11.85
C ASP A 97 -9.60 6.06 -10.35
N PHE A 98 -8.55 6.42 -9.60
CA PHE A 98 -8.60 6.57 -8.15
C PHE A 98 -7.91 7.86 -7.68
N SER A 99 -8.70 8.80 -7.17
CA SER A 99 -8.17 10.03 -6.57
C SER A 99 -7.60 9.79 -5.17
N LYS A 100 -6.67 10.66 -4.74
CA LYS A 100 -6.11 10.62 -3.38
C LYS A 100 -7.19 10.65 -2.30
N THR A 101 -8.21 11.48 -2.49
CA THR A 101 -9.30 11.61 -1.53
C THR A 101 -10.05 10.29 -1.36
N GLU A 102 -10.35 9.59 -2.45
CA GLU A 102 -11.00 8.27 -2.42
C GLU A 102 -10.10 7.22 -1.74
N LEU A 103 -8.80 7.22 -2.06
CA LEU A 103 -7.83 6.33 -1.42
C LEU A 103 -7.77 6.50 0.11
N LEU A 104 -7.97 7.71 0.61
CA LEU A 104 -7.93 8.02 2.04
C LEU A 104 -9.29 7.89 2.74
N GLN A 105 -10.37 7.62 2.03
CA GLN A 105 -11.68 7.44 2.67
C GLN A 105 -11.65 6.27 3.65
N ILE A 106 -12.30 6.48 4.78
CA ILE A 106 -12.63 5.44 5.75
C ILE A 106 -14.14 5.26 5.64
N ASP A 107 -14.60 4.21 4.97
CA ASP A 107 -16.02 3.88 4.92
C ASP A 107 -16.34 2.74 5.91
N ASN A 108 -17.62 2.57 6.23
CA ASN A 108 -18.06 1.54 7.17
C ASN A 108 -18.03 0.12 6.58
N PHE A 109 -17.87 -0.02 5.25
CA PHE A 109 -17.99 -1.30 4.54
C PHE A 109 -16.63 -1.92 4.20
N HIS A 110 -15.66 -1.11 3.83
CA HIS A 110 -14.30 -1.49 3.43
C HIS A 110 -13.24 -0.95 4.40
N GLY A 111 -13.56 0.07 5.21
CA GLY A 111 -12.61 0.68 6.14
C GLY A 111 -11.45 1.34 5.41
N THR A 112 -10.27 1.38 6.03
CA THR A 112 -9.02 1.88 5.41
C THR A 112 -8.46 0.96 4.32
N ARG A 113 -9.17 -0.13 3.97
CA ARG A 113 -8.67 -1.13 3.01
C ARG A 113 -8.63 -0.64 1.58
N PHE A 114 -9.24 0.50 1.24
CA PHE A 114 -9.22 0.99 -0.13
C PHE A 114 -7.80 1.32 -0.59
N LEU A 115 -7.02 2.02 0.24
CA LEU A 115 -5.60 2.33 -0.01
C LEU A 115 -4.72 1.08 -0.20
N TYR A 116 -5.05 0.01 0.54
CA TYR A 116 -4.28 -1.24 0.55
C TYR A 116 -4.98 -2.35 -0.23
N GLY A 117 -5.97 -1.99 -1.02
CA GLY A 117 -6.88 -2.93 -1.63
C GLY A 117 -6.28 -3.59 -2.85
N LYS A 118 -6.89 -4.72 -3.20
CA LYS A 118 -6.77 -5.33 -4.52
C LYS A 118 -6.83 -4.25 -5.61
N TYR A 119 -5.87 -4.31 -6.53
CA TYR A 119 -5.63 -3.36 -7.64
C TYR A 119 -4.86 -2.08 -7.31
N MET A 120 -4.67 -1.71 -6.04
CA MET A 120 -3.85 -0.55 -5.68
C MET A 120 -2.39 -0.95 -5.44
N CYS A 121 -2.21 -1.87 -4.50
CA CYS A 121 -0.89 -2.33 -4.14
C CYS A 121 -0.87 -3.81 -3.75
N ARG A 122 0.35 -4.35 -3.65
CA ARG A 122 0.60 -5.73 -3.20
C ARG A 122 1.76 -5.75 -2.22
N TRP A 123 1.60 -6.48 -1.13
CA TRP A 123 2.66 -6.68 -0.15
C TRP A 123 3.60 -7.78 -0.63
N ILE A 124 4.89 -7.48 -0.66
CA ILE A 124 5.94 -8.45 -1.03
C ILE A 124 6.98 -8.45 0.08
N PHE A 125 7.39 -9.63 0.51
CA PHE A 125 8.46 -9.79 1.51
C PHE A 125 9.57 -10.67 0.93
N THR A 126 10.81 -10.37 1.31
CA THR A 126 11.96 -11.22 1.00
C THR A 126 12.67 -11.67 2.27
N ASP A 127 13.26 -12.86 2.24
CA ASP A 127 14.06 -13.39 3.34
C ASP A 127 15.51 -12.87 3.32
N SER A 128 16.37 -13.41 4.18
CA SER A 128 17.78 -13.01 4.28
C SER A 128 18.61 -13.33 3.03
N LEU A 129 18.12 -14.21 2.16
CA LEU A 129 18.73 -14.57 0.88
C LEU A 129 18.17 -13.72 -0.28
N ASN A 130 17.31 -12.73 0.03
CA ASN A 130 16.52 -11.96 -0.92
C ASN A 130 15.55 -12.81 -1.76
N GLU A 131 15.18 -14.01 -1.30
CA GLU A 131 14.13 -14.80 -1.96
C GLU A 131 12.75 -14.27 -1.58
N ILE A 132 11.85 -14.15 -2.55
CA ILE A 132 10.46 -13.75 -2.30
C ILE A 132 9.78 -14.84 -1.46
N ILE A 133 9.21 -14.43 -0.33
CA ILE A 133 8.44 -15.30 0.55
C ILE A 133 7.10 -15.62 -0.14
N GLY A 134 6.72 -16.88 -0.10
CA GLY A 134 5.50 -17.35 -0.77
C GLY A 134 4.23 -16.68 -0.23
N GLU A 135 3.39 -16.26 -1.16
CA GLU A 135 2.22 -15.41 -0.92
C GLU A 135 1.08 -16.21 -0.27
N THR A 136 0.40 -15.63 0.72
CA THR A 136 -0.72 -16.27 1.44
C THR A 136 -2.08 -15.71 1.01
N ASP A 137 -2.10 -14.69 0.16
CA ASP A 137 -3.32 -14.10 -0.40
C ASP A 137 -3.16 -13.85 -1.90
N LYS A 138 -4.15 -14.27 -2.69
CA LYS A 138 -4.11 -14.15 -4.16
C LYS A 138 -4.01 -12.70 -4.61
N PHE A 139 -4.70 -11.79 -3.96
CA PHE A 139 -4.89 -10.43 -4.42
C PHE A 139 -3.93 -9.45 -3.77
N ASP A 140 -3.73 -9.60 -2.47
CA ASP A 140 -2.93 -8.66 -1.69
C ASP A 140 -1.47 -9.14 -1.52
N GLY A 141 -1.15 -10.34 -2.01
CA GLY A 141 0.12 -11.05 -1.82
C GLY A 141 0.18 -11.70 -0.45
N HIS A 142 0.03 -10.89 0.59
CA HIS A 142 -0.15 -11.36 1.96
C HIS A 142 -1.35 -10.71 2.60
N ARG A 143 -2.01 -11.44 3.49
CA ARG A 143 -3.22 -10.98 4.15
C ARG A 143 -2.88 -9.82 5.10
N ILE A 144 -3.74 -8.80 5.09
CA ILE A 144 -3.71 -7.73 6.09
C ILE A 144 -4.62 -8.13 7.26
N LEU A 145 -4.05 -8.33 8.44
CA LEU A 145 -4.80 -8.74 9.63
C LEU A 145 -5.46 -7.56 10.33
N SER A 146 -4.81 -6.40 10.33
CA SER A 146 -5.37 -5.21 10.94
C SER A 146 -4.78 -3.96 10.32
N ILE A 147 -5.61 -2.92 10.26
CA ILE A 147 -5.20 -1.55 9.95
C ILE A 147 -5.80 -0.67 11.03
N ASN A 148 -4.99 0.17 11.66
CA ASN A 148 -5.44 1.21 12.57
C ASN A 148 -4.88 2.56 12.11
N ARG A 149 -5.76 3.51 11.77
CA ARG A 149 -5.38 4.82 11.25
C ARG A 149 -5.39 5.85 12.36
N SER A 150 -4.26 6.52 12.54
CA SER A 150 -4.09 7.65 13.44
C SER A 150 -3.53 8.83 12.65
N SER A 151 -4.43 9.74 12.24
CA SER A 151 -4.09 10.85 11.33
C SER A 151 -3.43 10.33 10.05
N ASN A 152 -2.19 10.73 9.78
CA ASN A 152 -1.46 10.41 8.56
C ASN A 152 -0.69 9.09 8.64
N ILE A 153 -0.76 8.39 9.78
CA ILE A 153 -0.05 7.13 9.98
C ILE A 153 -1.05 5.99 10.14
N ASP A 154 -0.83 4.93 9.37
CA ASP A 154 -1.53 3.66 9.52
C ASP A 154 -0.59 2.64 10.18
N ASP A 155 -1.03 2.08 11.32
CA ASP A 155 -0.44 0.89 11.91
C ASP A 155 -1.05 -0.35 11.25
N ILE A 156 -0.23 -1.13 10.55
CA ILE A 156 -0.68 -2.28 9.75
C ILE A 156 0.02 -3.54 10.22
N VAL A 157 -0.71 -4.64 10.32
CA VAL A 157 -0.14 -5.98 10.52
C VAL A 157 -0.43 -6.84 9.29
N VAL A 158 0.63 -7.33 8.65
CA VAL A 158 0.57 -8.15 7.44
C VAL A 158 1.19 -9.52 7.71
N GLY A 159 0.56 -10.56 7.17
CA GLY A 159 0.99 -11.94 7.28
C GLY A 159 -0.21 -12.88 7.18
N PRO A 160 -0.03 -14.19 7.34
CA PRO A 160 1.20 -14.86 7.80
C PRO A 160 2.31 -14.95 6.74
N LEU A 161 3.54 -15.16 7.20
CA LEU A 161 4.74 -15.38 6.39
C LEU A 161 5.41 -16.69 6.80
N VAL A 162 5.72 -17.54 5.83
CA VAL A 162 6.29 -18.89 6.06
C VAL A 162 7.79 -18.90 6.34
N LYS A 163 8.46 -17.77 6.12
CA LYS A 163 9.87 -17.55 6.41
C LYS A 163 10.02 -16.22 7.15
N LYS A 164 11.13 -16.06 7.87
CA LYS A 164 11.47 -14.79 8.53
C LYS A 164 11.78 -13.74 7.46
N PRO A 165 11.04 -12.61 7.39
CA PRO A 165 11.31 -11.56 6.42
C PRO A 165 12.53 -10.73 6.85
N LYS A 166 13.27 -10.22 5.86
CA LYS A 166 14.35 -9.24 6.02
C LYS A 166 13.98 -7.91 5.37
N LYS A 167 13.27 -7.94 4.24
CA LYS A 167 12.79 -6.73 3.57
C LYS A 167 11.31 -6.84 3.22
N MET A 168 10.67 -5.69 3.11
CA MET A 168 9.31 -5.56 2.61
C MET A 168 9.24 -4.53 1.49
N TYR A 169 8.27 -4.74 0.61
CA TYR A 169 7.93 -3.84 -0.49
C TYR A 169 6.41 -3.66 -0.55
N ILE A 170 5.99 -2.44 -0.88
CA ILE A 170 4.62 -2.18 -1.30
C ILE A 170 4.66 -2.00 -2.81
N LYS A 171 4.33 -3.06 -3.56
CA LYS A 171 4.30 -2.97 -5.02
C LYS A 171 3.09 -2.16 -5.44
N ILE A 172 3.30 -1.06 -6.15
CA ILE A 172 2.25 -0.21 -6.71
C ILE A 172 1.90 -0.72 -8.11
N PHE A 173 0.62 -0.97 -8.38
CA PHE A 173 0.19 -1.46 -9.68
C PHE A 173 0.09 -0.34 -10.71
N GLU A 174 -0.46 0.80 -10.29
CA GLU A 174 -0.67 1.95 -11.14
C GLU A 174 -0.39 3.23 -10.36
N SER A 175 0.18 4.22 -11.06
CA SER A 175 0.38 5.57 -10.55
C SER A 175 0.41 6.51 -11.74
N LYS A 176 -0.45 7.53 -11.74
CA LYS A 176 -0.43 8.52 -12.83
C LYS A 176 0.79 9.44 -12.76
N ASN A 177 1.31 9.69 -11.56
CA ASN A 177 2.37 10.68 -11.32
C ASN A 177 3.76 10.05 -11.14
N TYR A 178 3.82 8.81 -10.65
CA TYR A 178 5.06 8.18 -10.20
C TYR A 178 5.18 6.72 -10.65
N PRO A 179 5.10 6.43 -11.97
CA PRO A 179 5.09 5.07 -12.48
C PRO A 179 6.38 4.32 -12.12
N GLY A 180 6.23 3.06 -11.67
CA GLY A 180 7.33 2.14 -11.39
C GLY A 180 8.01 2.31 -10.02
N LEU A 181 7.61 3.29 -9.21
CA LEU A 181 8.14 3.46 -7.87
C LEU A 181 7.42 2.56 -6.87
N ASN A 182 8.19 1.88 -6.01
CA ASN A 182 7.68 0.99 -4.97
C ASN A 182 8.38 1.31 -3.64
N PRO A 183 7.64 1.64 -2.56
CA PRO A 183 8.22 1.76 -1.23
C PRO A 183 8.87 0.44 -0.80
N GLU A 184 10.07 0.54 -0.22
CA GLU A 184 10.80 -0.59 0.35
C GLU A 184 11.35 -0.25 1.73
N PHE A 185 11.54 -1.27 2.57
CA PHE A 185 12.08 -1.12 3.91
C PHE A 185 12.84 -2.37 4.36
N GLU A 186 14.00 -2.20 4.97
CA GLU A 186 14.73 -3.28 5.65
C GLU A 186 14.24 -3.40 7.09
N ILE A 187 13.66 -4.55 7.42
CA ILE A 187 12.97 -4.81 8.69
C ILE A 187 14.02 -5.11 9.75
N LYS A 188 13.88 -4.46 10.90
CA LYS A 188 14.81 -4.61 12.04
C LYS A 188 14.43 -5.80 12.93
#